data_AF-A0A2R6NQ41-F1
#
_entry.id   AF-A0A2R6NQ41-F1
#
_cell.length_a   1.000
_cell.length_b   1.000
_cell.length_c   1.000
_cell.angle_alpha   90.00
_cell.angle_beta   90.00
_cell.angle_gamma   90.00
#
_symmetry.space_group_name_H-M   'P 1'
#
loop_
_entity.id
_entity.type
_entity.pdbx_description
1 polymer ?
#
loop_
_entity_poly.entity_id
_entity_poly.type
_entity_poly.pdbx_seq_one_letter_code
_entity_poly.pdbx_strand_id
1 'polypeptide(L)'
;MTPPNVQAETIKQVTKILKSPGCRKTPVFVQSKETAVEVSEVFAKERLCPIFQLSNVTGEGLDYLRTFLNLLPSSESDTEKFMADQPLEYCITEVWSVPYVGTVVDGIVNAGRIKAGDTILFGPDSNGKFESSAVKTIQRKR
;
A
#
# COMPACT_ATOMS: atom_id res chain seq x y z
N MET A 1 26.64 10.33 4.99
CA MET A 1 25.62 11.36 4.69
C MET A 1 25.73 11.72 3.21
N THR A 2 24.61 11.98 2.55
CA THR A 2 24.59 12.39 1.13
C THR A 2 25.31 13.73 0.98
N PRO A 3 26.16 13.92 -0.05
CA PRO A 3 26.80 15.21 -0.30
C PRO A 3 25.77 16.34 -0.47
N PRO A 4 25.99 17.55 0.12
CA PRO A 4 25.00 18.63 0.12
C PRO A 4 24.53 19.06 -1.28
N ASN A 5 25.44 19.06 -2.25
CA ASN A 5 25.14 19.39 -3.66
C ASN A 5 24.18 18.38 -4.30
N VAL A 6 24.34 17.09 -3.99
CA VAL A 6 23.46 16.04 -4.51
C VAL A 6 22.08 16.15 -3.87
N GLN A 7 22.01 16.37 -2.56
CA GLN A 7 20.73 16.55 -1.86
C GLN A 7 19.94 17.75 -2.41
N ALA A 8 20.60 18.90 -2.58
CA ALA A 8 19.96 20.10 -3.12
C ALA A 8 19.42 19.88 -4.54
N GLU A 9 20.20 19.23 -5.41
CA GLU A 9 19.78 18.93 -6.77
C GLU A 9 18.61 17.93 -6.81
N THR A 10 18.63 16.89 -5.97
CA THR A 10 17.50 15.94 -5.85
C THR A 10 16.22 16.65 -5.40
N ILE A 11 16.29 17.51 -4.37
CA ILE A 11 15.14 18.28 -3.87
C ILE A 11 14.55 19.15 -4.99
N LYS A 12 15.41 19.84 -5.74
CA LYS A 12 15.00 20.68 -6.87
C LYS A 12 14.31 19.87 -7.96
N GLN A 13 14.86 18.72 -8.34
CA GLN A 13 14.30 17.85 -9.38
C GLN A 13 12.95 17.27 -8.96
N VAL A 14 12.84 16.74 -7.73
CA VAL A 14 11.58 16.19 -7.20
C VAL A 14 10.51 17.27 -7.14
N THR A 15 10.84 18.46 -6.61
CA THR A 15 9.91 19.61 -6.55
C THR A 15 9.43 20.03 -7.94
N LYS A 16 10.33 20.03 -8.94
CA LYS A 16 9.98 20.35 -10.33
C LYS A 16 9.02 19.33 -10.93
N ILE A 17 9.25 18.04 -10.69
CA ILE A 17 8.38 16.95 -11.18
C ILE A 17 6.99 17.05 -10.57
N LEU A 18 6.89 17.24 -9.25
CA LEU A 18 5.60 17.34 -8.55
C LEU A 18 4.76 18.53 -9.05
N LYS A 19 5.41 19.67 -9.29
CA LYS A 19 4.75 20.87 -9.83
C LYS A 19 4.50 20.83 -11.35
N SER A 20 4.98 19.82 -12.05
CA SER A 20 4.84 19.72 -13.51
C SER A 20 3.37 19.61 -13.94
N PRO A 21 3.01 19.99 -15.18
CA PRO A 21 1.64 19.91 -15.68
C PRO A 21 1.01 18.51 -15.65
N GLY A 22 1.84 17.46 -15.63
CA GLY A 22 1.40 16.07 -15.55
C GLY A 22 1.08 15.60 -14.13
N CYS A 23 1.73 16.16 -13.11
CA CYS A 23 1.52 15.76 -11.71
C CYS A 23 0.62 16.74 -10.94
N ARG A 24 0.86 18.05 -11.09
CA ARG A 24 0.10 19.16 -10.45
C ARG A 24 -0.09 19.00 -8.94
N LYS A 25 0.92 18.48 -8.25
CA LYS A 25 0.95 18.33 -6.79
C LYS A 25 1.75 19.47 -6.15
N THR A 26 1.28 19.95 -5.00
CA THR A 26 1.97 20.92 -4.16
C THR A 26 2.86 20.17 -3.15
N PRO A 27 4.19 20.27 -3.26
CA PRO A 27 5.10 19.61 -2.32
C PRO A 27 5.06 20.28 -0.95
N VAL A 28 5.01 19.49 0.11
CA VAL A 28 5.05 19.94 1.51
C VAL A 28 6.19 19.21 2.21
N PHE A 29 7.21 19.95 2.68
CA PHE A 29 8.32 19.35 3.42
C PHE A 29 7.94 19.14 4.87
N VAL A 30 7.97 17.88 5.32
CA VAL A 30 7.60 17.53 6.69
C VAL A 30 8.83 17.64 7.58
N GLN A 31 8.89 18.68 8.40
CA GLN A 31 10.02 19.00 9.27
C GLN A 31 9.68 18.89 10.77
N SER A 32 8.41 18.63 11.10
CA SER A 32 7.93 18.45 12.47
C SER A 32 6.79 17.44 12.54
N LYS A 33 6.48 16.99 13.76
CA LYS A 33 5.36 16.06 14.00
C LYS A 33 4.02 16.72 13.73
N GLU A 34 3.88 18.01 14.01
CA GLU A 34 2.65 18.78 13.76
C GLU A 34 2.33 18.80 12.26
N THR A 35 3.34 19.08 11.42
CA THR A 35 3.16 19.00 9.95
C THR A 35 2.85 17.57 9.50
N ALA A 36 3.44 16.55 10.13
CA ALA A 36 3.13 15.15 9.81
C ALA A 36 1.67 14.81 10.12
N VAL A 37 1.14 15.28 11.25
CA VAL A 37 -0.27 15.11 11.65
C VAL A 37 -1.19 15.84 10.67
N GLU A 38 -0.98 17.13 10.46
CA GLU A 38 -1.83 17.94 9.58
C GLU A 38 -1.90 17.36 8.18
N VAL A 39 -0.74 17.06 7.58
CA VAL A 39 -0.69 16.55 6.21
C VAL A 39 -1.31 15.15 6.11
N SER A 40 -1.27 14.32 7.15
CA SER A 40 -1.91 12.99 7.13
C SER A 40 -3.44 13.04 6.95
N GLU A 41 -4.09 14.11 7.40
CA GLU A 41 -5.54 14.26 7.31
C GLU A 41 -5.99 14.87 5.97
N VAL A 42 -5.18 15.76 5.39
CA VAL A 42 -5.58 16.58 4.23
C VAL A 42 -4.98 16.11 2.89
N PHE A 43 -3.84 15.40 2.88
CA PHE A 43 -3.10 15.15 1.64
C PHE A 43 -3.85 14.35 0.58
N ALA A 44 -4.82 13.52 0.99
CA ALA A 44 -5.64 12.73 0.08
C ALA A 44 -6.75 13.57 -0.57
N LYS A 45 -7.28 14.57 0.14
CA LYS A 45 -8.35 15.46 -0.34
C LYS A 45 -7.80 16.59 -1.19
N GLU A 46 -6.62 17.07 -0.84
CA GLU A 46 -5.94 18.14 -1.54
C GLU A 46 -4.90 17.61 -2.52
N ARG A 47 -4.41 18.47 -3.42
CA ARG A 47 -3.29 18.11 -4.31
C ARG A 47 -1.94 18.20 -3.60
N LEU A 48 -1.88 17.94 -2.30
CA LEU A 48 -0.64 17.97 -1.54
C LEU A 48 0.18 16.69 -1.77
N CYS A 49 1.49 16.82 -1.64
CA CYS A 49 2.44 15.72 -1.64
C CYS A 49 3.45 15.91 -0.50
N PRO A 50 3.30 15.17 0.62
CA PRO A 50 4.28 15.21 1.69
C PRO A 50 5.63 14.68 1.23
N ILE A 51 6.71 15.39 1.55
CA ILE A 51 8.10 15.01 1.31
C ILE A 51 8.77 14.82 2.67
N PHE A 52 9.18 13.59 2.94
CA PHE A 52 9.95 13.24 4.13
C PHE A 52 11.42 13.14 3.75
N GLN A 53 12.25 13.92 4.45
CA GLN A 53 13.71 13.76 4.40
C GLN A 53 14.12 12.91 5.59
N LEU A 54 14.73 11.75 5.32
CA LEU A 54 15.07 10.78 6.36
C LEU A 54 16.43 10.14 6.12
N SER A 55 16.97 9.54 7.18
CA SER A 55 18.22 8.79 7.17
C SER A 55 18.01 7.43 7.82
N ASN A 56 18.16 6.36 7.05
CA ASN A 56 18.09 4.99 7.58
C ASN A 56 19.30 4.60 8.43
N VAL A 57 20.35 5.44 8.46
CA VAL A 57 21.56 5.20 9.28
C VAL A 57 21.43 5.88 10.63
N THR A 58 21.05 7.16 10.65
CA THR A 58 20.94 7.95 11.89
C THR A 58 19.55 7.89 12.52
N GLY A 59 18.54 7.48 11.75
CA GLY A 59 17.14 7.47 12.17
C GLY A 59 16.43 8.82 12.06
N GLU A 60 17.12 9.87 11.59
CA GLU A 60 16.55 11.19 11.39
C GLU A 60 15.32 11.14 10.47
N GLY A 61 14.24 11.82 10.84
CA GLY A 61 13.00 11.93 10.07
C GLY A 61 12.10 10.68 10.08
N LEU A 62 12.57 9.54 10.63
CA LEU A 62 11.76 8.32 10.71
C LEU A 62 10.57 8.47 11.67
N ASP A 63 10.69 9.29 12.70
CA ASP A 63 9.60 9.55 13.65
C ASP A 63 8.46 10.34 12.99
N TYR A 64 8.77 11.30 12.11
CA TYR A 64 7.76 12.02 11.32
C TYR A 64 7.03 11.08 10.36
N LEU A 65 7.77 10.23 9.65
CA LEU A 65 7.18 9.25 8.73
C LEU A 65 6.29 8.25 9.48
N ARG A 66 6.74 7.72 10.63
CA ARG A 66 5.94 6.81 11.45
C ARG A 66 4.68 7.48 11.98
N THR A 67 4.79 8.72 12.45
CA THR A 67 3.63 9.50 12.92
C THR A 67 2.61 9.66 11.79
N PHE A 68 3.05 10.06 10.60
CA PHE A 68 2.19 10.19 9.43
C PHE A 68 1.49 8.86 9.07
N LEU A 69 2.25 7.76 8.96
CA LEU A 69 1.71 6.46 8.57
C LEU A 69 0.71 5.90 9.59
N ASN A 70 0.92 6.13 10.89
CA ASN A 70 0.02 5.68 11.95
C ASN A 70 -1.32 6.43 11.98
N LEU A 71 -1.38 7.61 11.37
CA LEU A 71 -2.60 8.44 11.31
C LEU A 71 -3.39 8.23 10.01
N LEU A 72 -2.81 7.52 9.03
CA LEU A 72 -3.54 7.19 7.82
C LEU A 72 -4.74 6.29 8.15
N PRO A 73 -5.91 6.55 7.54
CA PRO A 73 -7.07 5.70 7.75
C PRO A 73 -6.75 4.27 7.29
N SER A 74 -7.21 3.27 8.06
CA SER A 74 -7.06 1.89 7.65
C SER A 74 -7.81 1.66 6.34
N SER A 75 -7.23 0.87 5.43
CA SER A 75 -7.92 0.45 4.21
C SER A 75 -9.21 -0.31 4.51
N GLU A 76 -9.32 -0.94 5.68
CA GLU A 76 -10.54 -1.60 6.16
C GLU A 76 -11.72 -0.64 6.37
N SER A 77 -11.45 0.65 6.59
CA SER A 77 -12.49 1.69 6.72
C SER A 77 -13.00 2.21 5.36
N ASP A 78 -12.34 1.84 4.26
CA ASP A 78 -12.74 2.20 2.89
C ASP A 78 -13.81 1.20 2.38
N THR A 79 -15.04 1.37 2.88
CA THR A 79 -16.19 0.52 2.56
C THR A 79 -16.58 0.53 1.08
N GLU A 80 -16.08 1.48 0.30
CA GLU A 80 -16.29 1.52 -1.15
C GLU A 80 -15.29 0.63 -1.90
N LYS A 81 -14.05 0.49 -1.40
CA LYS A 81 -13.01 -0.30 -2.06
C LYS A 81 -12.98 -1.77 -1.67
N PHE A 82 -13.30 -2.09 -0.41
CA PHE A 82 -13.23 -3.46 0.11
C PHE A 82 -14.60 -3.90 0.63
N MET A 83 -15.55 -4.07 -0.30
CA MET A 83 -16.92 -4.46 0.06
C MET A 83 -16.96 -5.89 0.59
N ALA A 84 -16.98 -6.03 1.91
CA ALA A 84 -16.89 -7.33 2.57
C ALA A 84 -18.14 -8.21 2.37
N ASP A 85 -19.26 -7.62 1.95
CA ASP A 85 -20.53 -8.32 1.71
C ASP A 85 -20.72 -8.73 0.24
N GLN A 86 -19.76 -8.40 -0.64
CA GLN A 86 -19.74 -8.85 -2.03
C GLN A 86 -19.16 -10.28 -2.16
N PRO A 87 -19.35 -10.96 -3.30
CA PRO A 87 -18.66 -12.21 -3.58
C PRO A 87 -17.14 -12.08 -3.42
N LEU A 88 -16.49 -13.17 -3.00
CA LEU A 88 -15.04 -13.22 -2.86
C LEU A 88 -14.36 -12.92 -4.20
N GLU A 89 -13.54 -11.88 -4.22
CA GLU A 89 -12.62 -11.58 -5.30
C GLU A 89 -11.20 -11.52 -4.75
N TYR A 90 -10.37 -12.45 -5.20
CA TYR A 90 -8.98 -12.57 -4.77
C TYR A 90 -8.07 -12.53 -6.00
N CYS A 91 -7.18 -11.53 -6.06
CA CYS A 91 -6.22 -11.38 -7.13
C CYS A 91 -4.91 -12.06 -6.74
N ILE A 92 -4.59 -13.18 -7.39
CA ILE A 92 -3.34 -13.93 -7.15
C ILE A 92 -2.18 -13.18 -7.80
N THR A 93 -1.18 -12.83 -7.00
CA THR A 93 0.06 -12.15 -7.43
C THR A 93 1.20 -13.14 -7.58
N GLU A 94 1.32 -14.09 -6.65
CA GLU A 94 2.40 -15.06 -6.61
C GLU A 94 1.88 -16.46 -6.26
N VAL A 95 2.56 -17.48 -6.77
CA VAL A 95 2.21 -18.90 -6.59
C VAL A 95 3.47 -19.68 -6.24
N TRP A 96 3.39 -20.49 -5.19
CA TRP A 96 4.46 -21.40 -4.78
C TRP A 96 3.97 -22.82 -4.63
N SER A 97 4.85 -23.76 -4.91
CA SER A 97 4.68 -25.16 -4.54
C SER A 97 5.55 -25.46 -3.33
N VAL A 98 4.92 -25.67 -2.18
CA VAL A 98 5.63 -25.87 -0.90
C VAL A 98 5.60 -27.36 -0.55
N PRO A 99 6.77 -28.01 -0.31
CA PRO A 99 6.83 -29.42 0.06
C PRO A 99 5.91 -29.75 1.23
N TYR A 100 5.15 -30.84 1.12
CA TYR A 100 4.20 -31.35 2.12
C TYR A 100 2.96 -30.46 2.41
N VAL A 101 2.93 -29.21 1.93
CA VAL A 101 1.77 -28.29 2.07
C VAL A 101 0.92 -28.28 0.79
N GLY A 102 1.59 -28.23 -0.36
CA GLY A 102 1.00 -28.08 -1.68
C GLY A 102 1.09 -26.64 -2.20
N THR A 103 0.15 -26.26 -3.07
CA THR A 103 0.10 -24.92 -3.67
C THR A 103 -0.28 -23.86 -2.64
N VAL A 104 0.53 -22.82 -2.55
CA VAL A 104 0.26 -21.61 -1.76
C VAL A 104 0.20 -20.43 -2.72
N VAL A 105 -0.79 -19.57 -2.55
CA VAL A 105 -0.96 -18.36 -3.35
C VAL A 105 -0.88 -17.13 -2.45
N ASP A 106 -0.21 -16.08 -2.92
CA ASP A 106 -0.24 -14.73 -2.35
C ASP A 106 -1.05 -13.82 -3.25
N GLY A 107 -1.59 -12.76 -2.67
CA GLY A 107 -2.50 -11.89 -3.38
C GLY A 107 -3.25 -10.92 -2.49
N ILE A 108 -4.18 -10.22 -3.15
CA ILE A 108 -4.97 -9.16 -2.54
C ILE A 108 -6.44 -9.56 -2.60
N VAL A 109 -7.13 -9.45 -1.46
CA VAL A 109 -8.59 -9.54 -1.41
C VAL A 109 -9.14 -8.19 -1.89
N ASN A 110 -9.80 -8.18 -3.05
CA ASN A 110 -10.48 -7.00 -3.58
C ASN A 110 -11.88 -6.87 -2.97
N ALA A 111 -12.59 -7.99 -2.78
CA ALA A 111 -13.95 -8.00 -2.27
C ALA A 111 -14.27 -9.29 -1.52
N GLY A 112 -15.31 -9.22 -0.68
CA GLY A 112 -15.84 -10.36 0.07
C GLY A 112 -14.98 -10.77 1.27
N ARG A 113 -15.25 -11.98 1.76
CA ARG A 113 -14.58 -12.57 2.92
C ARG A 113 -14.16 -14.00 2.59
N ILE A 114 -13.06 -14.43 3.21
CA ILE A 114 -12.54 -15.78 3.06
C ILE A 114 -12.05 -16.28 4.43
N LYS A 115 -12.34 -17.54 4.73
CA LYS A 115 -11.91 -18.25 5.93
C LYS A 115 -11.25 -19.56 5.54
N ALA A 116 -10.39 -20.06 6.43
CA ALA A 116 -9.87 -21.42 6.28
C ALA A 116 -11.04 -22.41 6.34
N GLY A 117 -11.08 -23.35 5.40
CA GLY A 117 -12.16 -24.30 5.17
C GLY A 117 -13.16 -23.89 4.09
N ASP A 118 -13.17 -22.62 3.67
CA ASP A 118 -14.13 -22.16 2.65
C ASP A 118 -13.87 -22.84 1.30
N THR A 119 -14.96 -23.21 0.64
CA THR A 119 -14.93 -23.65 -0.76
C THR A 119 -14.96 -22.42 -1.66
N ILE A 120 -14.01 -22.33 -2.58
CA ILE A 120 -13.82 -21.19 -3.49
C ILE A 120 -13.85 -21.67 -4.94
N LEU A 121 -14.12 -20.75 -5.85
CA LEU A 121 -13.92 -20.93 -7.28
C LEU A 121 -12.62 -20.23 -7.67
N PHE A 122 -11.69 -20.95 -8.31
CA PHE A 122 -10.49 -20.36 -8.89
C PHE A 122 -10.57 -20.44 -10.42
N GLY A 123 -10.11 -19.38 -11.08
CA GLY A 123 -10.19 -19.23 -12.53
C GLY A 123 -10.36 -17.78 -12.95
N PRO A 124 -10.75 -17.53 -14.22
CA PRO A 124 -11.02 -18.53 -15.25
C PRO A 124 -9.73 -19.22 -15.76
N ASP A 125 -9.86 -20.46 -16.23
CA ASP A 125 -8.84 -21.11 -17.05
C ASP A 125 -8.84 -20.53 -18.48
N SER A 126 -7.98 -21.07 -19.35
CA SER A 126 -7.89 -20.63 -20.76
C SER A 126 -9.19 -20.82 -21.58
N ASN A 127 -10.14 -21.60 -21.06
CA ASN A 127 -11.44 -21.85 -21.69
C ASN A 127 -12.58 -21.07 -21.00
N GLY A 128 -12.28 -20.22 -20.02
CA GLY A 128 -13.30 -19.48 -19.27
C GLY A 128 -13.94 -20.27 -18.12
N LYS A 129 -13.46 -21.48 -17.81
CA LYS A 129 -14.04 -22.33 -16.77
C LYS A 129 -13.44 -22.00 -15.41
N PHE A 130 -14.27 -22.10 -14.37
CA PHE A 130 -13.84 -22.03 -12.98
C PHE A 130 -13.84 -23.41 -12.35
N GLU A 131 -12.86 -23.66 -11.49
CA GLU A 131 -12.74 -24.90 -10.75
C GLU A 131 -12.95 -24.67 -9.26
N SER A 132 -13.63 -25.62 -8.61
CA SER A 132 -13.85 -25.58 -7.17
C SER A 132 -12.62 -26.06 -6.43
N SER A 133 -12.20 -25.31 -5.42
CA SER A 133 -11.12 -25.68 -4.50
C SER A 133 -11.49 -25.31 -3.07
N ALA A 134 -10.66 -25.69 -2.10
CA ALA A 134 -10.87 -25.36 -0.70
C ALA A 134 -9.64 -24.68 -0.10
N VAL A 135 -9.88 -23.65 0.70
CA VAL A 135 -8.83 -22.92 1.40
C VAL A 135 -8.37 -23.73 2.60
N LYS A 136 -7.16 -24.30 2.56
CA LYS A 136 -6.66 -25.11 3.69
C LYS A 136 -6.31 -24.26 4.92
N THR A 137 -5.50 -23.23 4.72
CA THR A 137 -4.98 -22.35 5.76
C THR A 137 -4.74 -20.96 5.19
N ILE A 138 -4.77 -19.93 6.03
CA ILE A 138 -4.50 -18.54 5.63
C ILE A 138 -3.40 -18.00 6.54
N GLN A 139 -2.41 -17.34 5.93
CA GLN A 139 -1.41 -16.54 6.63
C GLN A 139 -1.66 -15.08 6.28
N ARG A 140 -1.66 -14.20 7.28
CA ARG A 140 -1.70 -12.74 7.07
C ARG A 140 -0.56 -12.11 7.84
N LYS A 141 0.15 -11.16 7.22
CA LYS A 141 1.08 -10.30 7.97
C LYS A 141 0.25 -9.45 8.92
N ARG A 142 0.50 -9.60 10.23
CA ARG A 142 0.00 -8.69 11.26
C ARG A 142 0.89 -7.46 11.33
#